data_AF-A0A0N7GTB4-F1
#
_entry.id   AF-A0A0N7GTB4-F1
#
_cell.length_a   1.000
_cell.length_b   1.000
_cell.length_c   1.000
_cell.angle_alpha   90.00
_cell.angle_beta   90.00
_cell.angle_gamma   90.00
#
_symmetry.space_group_name_H-M   'P 1'
#
loop_
_entity.id
_entity.type
_entity.pdbx_description
1 polymer ?
#
loop_
_entity_poly.entity_id
_entity_poly.type
_entity_poly.pdbx_seq_one_letter_code
_entity_poly.pdbx_strand_id
1 'polypeptide(L)'
;MPPVTIDVPRIVWRDLYDAAASIAAMNIDWDSRCGPLIAASNDHLKCRIGWTAARKNIRRLAEYGLIIPHCLAGNGKRFLGSRDSEDRSDASGWSLAPLLLLEDYLTQLAATEKALAAQNLILPNQIRRATSSAYRLLRPFEQGRPWADKARKKLDAIAAARRTYQRRKGSLDAIAVLGRLAEVATRLLDRLSERISLDDIASLTPSGDTRVRRDGHHQYSPEEALESVYGLAEGACRREPDDVRTTPDADRVKQETADACQNAQVSADANDVYGIHRSGFVWAEAPALFPFIDGMVEIGARPGLNELHDVARVCQIGQATAARASATLGTGIALLCALITGHHLANGQIRKTPDAYMQALVRRARSGELNLGHTLLGRRKAVFGQGDTRASNMSISVRSSMH
;
A
#
# COMPACT_ATOMS: atom_id res chain seq x y z
N MET A 1 20.15 24.09 25.15
CA MET A 1 18.90 24.16 24.34
C MET A 1 19.27 23.87 22.90
N PRO A 2 18.50 23.07 22.15
CA PRO A 2 18.73 22.90 20.72
C PRO A 2 18.48 24.24 19.99
N PRO A 3 19.30 24.61 18.99
CA PRO A 3 19.19 25.91 18.31
C PRO A 3 18.01 26.01 17.33
N VAL A 4 17.31 24.91 17.05
CA VAL A 4 16.15 24.87 16.14
C VAL A 4 14.86 24.72 16.95
N THR A 5 14.27 25.86 17.33
CA THR A 5 12.99 25.96 18.06
C THR A 5 11.77 25.97 17.13
N ILE A 6 11.94 25.59 15.86
CA ILE A 6 10.91 25.68 14.81
C ILE A 6 10.45 24.27 14.45
N ASP A 7 9.13 24.04 14.45
CA ASP A 7 8.53 22.79 13.93
C ASP A 7 8.89 22.61 12.44
N VAL A 8 9.87 21.76 12.16
CA VAL A 8 10.36 21.48 10.81
C VAL A 8 9.32 20.61 10.06
N PRO A 9 8.72 21.07 8.94
CA PRO A 9 7.70 20.30 8.24
C PRO A 9 8.25 19.00 7.63
N ARG A 10 7.42 17.95 7.58
CA ARG A 10 7.79 16.62 7.04
C ARG A 10 8.43 16.66 5.64
N ILE A 11 8.03 17.60 4.78
CA ILE A 11 8.62 17.76 3.45
C ILE A 11 10.09 18.19 3.51
N VAL A 12 10.47 18.98 4.52
CA VAL A 12 11.85 19.47 4.73
C VAL A 12 12.74 18.34 5.25
N TRP A 13 12.24 17.52 6.18
CA TRP A 13 12.94 16.29 6.60
C TRP A 13 13.15 15.31 5.45
N ARG A 14 12.17 15.18 4.56
CA ARG A 14 12.29 14.37 3.35
C ARG A 14 13.33 14.96 2.40
N ASP A 15 13.25 16.26 2.09
CA ASP A 15 14.24 16.95 1.25
C ASP A 15 15.66 16.76 1.83
N LEU A 16 15.85 16.91 3.14
CA LEU A 16 17.12 16.68 3.82
C LEU A 16 17.63 15.24 3.64
N TYR A 17 16.76 14.25 3.90
CA TYR A 17 17.10 12.83 3.78
C TYR A 17 17.45 12.46 2.34
N ASP A 18 16.61 12.84 1.37
CA ASP A 18 16.80 12.54 -0.05
C ASP A 18 18.13 13.15 -0.55
N ALA A 19 18.49 14.37 -0.10
CA ALA A 19 19.77 15.00 -0.41
C ALA A 19 20.97 14.32 0.28
N ALA A 20 20.90 14.08 1.59
CA ALA A 20 21.99 13.46 2.36
C ALA A 20 22.28 12.03 1.86
N ALA A 21 21.26 11.18 1.79
CA ALA A 21 21.38 9.78 1.41
C ALA A 21 21.73 9.56 -0.07
N SER A 22 21.52 10.54 -0.94
CA SER A 22 21.82 10.40 -2.38
C SER A 22 23.13 11.07 -2.80
N ILE A 23 23.63 12.06 -2.06
CA ILE A 23 24.72 12.96 -2.48
C ILE A 23 25.92 12.86 -1.53
N ALA A 24 25.68 12.86 -0.23
CA ALA A 24 26.69 12.72 0.83
C ALA A 24 26.59 11.34 1.49
N ALA A 25 26.43 10.29 0.66
CA ALA A 25 26.04 8.95 1.12
C ALA A 25 27.21 8.11 1.68
N MET A 26 28.45 8.52 1.42
CA MET A 26 29.65 7.75 1.78
C MET A 26 30.21 8.27 3.11
N ASN A 27 30.65 7.37 3.99
CA ASN A 27 31.20 7.75 5.31
C ASN A 27 32.32 8.81 5.19
N ILE A 28 33.19 8.68 4.19
CA ILE A 28 34.26 9.64 3.88
C ILE A 28 33.77 11.08 3.66
N ASP A 29 32.51 11.29 3.25
CA ASP A 29 31.95 12.63 3.12
C ASP A 29 31.61 13.23 4.49
N TRP A 30 31.16 12.41 5.45
CA TRP A 30 30.88 12.80 6.84
C TRP A 30 32.17 13.03 7.65
N ASP A 31 33.16 12.17 7.44
CA ASP A 31 34.47 12.25 8.10
C ASP A 31 35.42 13.29 7.47
N SER A 32 35.04 13.91 6.34
CA SER A 32 35.88 14.88 5.63
C SER A 32 36.06 16.20 6.38
N ARG A 33 37.23 16.84 6.20
CA ARG A 33 37.57 18.13 6.84
C ARG A 33 36.63 19.29 6.46
N CYS A 34 35.99 19.24 5.28
CA CYS A 34 34.96 20.18 4.85
C CYS A 34 33.54 19.83 5.35
N GLY A 35 33.38 18.64 5.95
CA GLY A 35 32.10 18.03 6.27
C GLY A 35 31.31 17.56 5.03
N PRO A 36 30.13 16.96 5.25
CA PRO A 36 29.29 16.45 4.17
C PRO A 36 28.70 17.60 3.33
N LEU A 37 28.96 17.60 2.01
CA LEU A 37 28.61 18.71 1.12
C LEU A 37 27.55 18.36 0.05
N ILE A 38 26.51 19.19 -0.06
CA ILE A 38 25.57 19.23 -1.20
C ILE A 38 26.18 20.09 -2.32
N ALA A 39 27.19 19.53 -2.99
CA ALA A 39 27.92 20.18 -4.09
C ALA A 39 27.34 19.90 -5.50
N ALA A 40 26.33 19.02 -5.62
CA ALA A 40 25.75 18.63 -6.91
C ALA A 40 25.04 19.79 -7.64
N SER A 41 25.15 19.86 -8.98
CA SER A 41 24.47 20.86 -9.82
C SER A 41 22.94 20.76 -9.74
N ASN A 42 22.21 21.82 -10.12
CA ASN A 42 20.74 21.81 -10.13
C ASN A 42 20.18 20.68 -11.01
N ASP A 43 20.78 20.43 -12.18
CA ASP A 43 20.34 19.38 -13.10
C ASP A 43 20.65 17.99 -12.55
N HIS A 44 21.78 17.82 -11.87
CA HIS A 44 22.09 16.57 -11.18
C HIS A 44 21.11 16.28 -10.04
N LEU A 45 20.72 17.30 -9.26
CA LEU A 45 19.67 17.18 -8.23
C LEU A 45 18.31 16.82 -8.84
N LYS A 46 17.95 17.45 -9.97
CA LYS A 46 16.72 17.15 -10.70
C LYS A 46 16.70 15.71 -11.22
N CYS A 47 17.79 15.24 -11.84
CA CYS A 47 17.88 13.90 -12.40
C CYS A 47 18.02 12.79 -11.35
N ARG A 48 18.75 13.03 -10.25
CA ARG A 48 19.06 11.99 -9.25
C ARG A 48 18.02 11.86 -8.14
N ILE A 49 17.43 12.97 -7.69
CA ILE A 49 16.45 13.00 -6.58
C ILE A 49 15.12 13.67 -6.93
N GLY A 50 14.87 13.95 -8.22
CA GLY A 50 13.59 14.50 -8.69
C GLY A 50 13.34 15.96 -8.32
N TRP A 51 14.35 16.69 -7.85
CA TRP A 51 14.21 18.09 -7.40
C TRP A 51 14.02 19.07 -8.56
N THR A 52 12.77 19.26 -8.98
CA THR A 52 12.38 20.25 -10.00
C THR A 52 12.72 21.69 -9.60
N ALA A 53 12.69 22.00 -8.30
CA ALA A 53 12.95 23.34 -7.75
C ALA A 53 14.16 23.37 -6.80
N ALA A 54 15.28 22.74 -7.18
CA ALA A 54 16.46 22.55 -6.34
C ALA A 54 16.91 23.80 -5.53
N ARG A 55 16.97 24.99 -6.14
CA ARG A 55 17.30 26.25 -5.44
C ARG A 55 16.34 26.58 -4.29
N LYS A 56 15.04 26.31 -4.46
CA LYS A 56 14.00 26.55 -3.45
C LYS A 56 14.11 25.55 -2.30
N ASN A 57 14.37 24.27 -2.61
CA ASN A 57 14.54 23.23 -1.59
C ASN A 57 15.81 23.50 -0.74
N ILE A 58 16.93 23.82 -1.38
CA ILE A 58 18.18 24.22 -0.69
C ILE A 58 17.94 25.46 0.19
N ARG A 59 17.31 26.52 -0.35
CA ARG A 59 17.00 27.72 0.43
C ARG A 59 16.15 27.39 1.66
N ARG A 60 15.13 26.54 1.51
CA ARG A 60 14.29 26.08 2.61
C ARG A 60 15.09 25.30 3.67
N LEU A 61 15.97 24.39 3.26
CA LEU A 61 16.84 23.66 4.20
C LEU A 61 17.75 24.61 5.00
N ALA A 62 18.24 25.67 4.37
CA ALA A 62 19.03 26.72 5.03
C ALA A 62 18.17 27.59 5.96
N GLU A 63 16.92 27.92 5.59
CA GLU A 63 15.96 28.66 6.42
C GLU A 63 15.63 27.92 7.73
N TYR A 64 15.63 26.58 7.74
CA TYR A 64 15.51 25.76 8.95
C TYR A 64 16.85 25.45 9.65
N GLY A 65 17.97 26.03 9.20
CA GLY A 65 19.30 25.84 9.80
C GLY A 65 19.92 24.44 9.60
N LEU A 66 19.36 23.62 8.70
CA LEU A 66 19.81 22.24 8.47
C LEU A 66 21.05 22.15 7.57
N ILE A 67 21.31 23.21 6.79
CA ILE A 67 22.52 23.37 5.97
C ILE A 67 23.02 24.82 6.02
N ILE A 68 24.32 25.00 5.82
CA ILE A 68 24.98 26.31 5.73
C ILE A 68 25.78 26.44 4.41
N PRO A 69 25.99 27.67 3.91
CA PRO A 69 26.94 27.92 2.81
C PRO A 69 28.34 27.38 3.10
N HIS A 70 28.99 26.76 2.11
CA HIS A 70 30.39 26.37 2.17
C HIS A 70 31.11 26.82 0.90
N CYS A 71 32.12 27.69 1.06
CA CYS A 71 32.99 28.22 0.00
C CYS A 71 32.23 28.58 -1.29
N LEU A 72 31.12 29.31 -1.19
CA LEU A 72 30.26 29.62 -2.35
C LEU A 72 31.05 30.41 -3.40
N ALA A 73 31.23 29.81 -4.58
CA ALA A 73 31.84 30.49 -5.72
C ALA A 73 30.99 31.70 -6.13
N GLY A 74 31.63 32.81 -6.52
CA GLY A 74 30.92 34.06 -6.89
C GLY A 74 29.96 33.93 -8.08
N ASN A 75 30.07 32.87 -8.88
CA ASN A 75 29.16 32.52 -9.97
C ASN A 75 28.03 31.56 -9.55
N GLY A 76 27.92 31.20 -8.26
CA GLY A 76 26.94 30.27 -7.72
C GLY A 76 27.10 28.82 -8.18
N LYS A 77 28.21 28.47 -8.85
CA LYS A 77 28.54 27.07 -9.16
C LYS A 77 28.86 26.32 -7.87
N ARG A 78 28.65 25.01 -7.94
CA ARG A 78 28.86 24.06 -6.85
C ARG A 78 29.57 22.85 -7.44
N PHE A 79 30.60 22.38 -6.76
CA PHE A 79 31.42 21.25 -7.19
C PHE A 79 32.14 20.63 -5.99
N LEU A 80 32.32 19.31 -6.03
CA LEU A 80 33.22 18.61 -5.12
C LEU A 80 34.64 18.70 -5.69
N GLY A 81 35.65 18.79 -4.83
CA GLY A 81 37.04 18.54 -5.24
C GLY A 81 37.22 17.10 -5.73
N SER A 82 38.43 16.76 -6.21
CA SER A 82 38.73 15.37 -6.58
C SER A 82 38.49 14.45 -5.38
N ARG A 83 37.98 13.24 -5.63
CA ARG A 83 37.73 12.26 -4.57
C ARG A 83 39.01 11.68 -3.98
N ASP A 84 40.10 11.75 -4.73
CA ASP A 84 41.39 11.16 -4.37
C ASP A 84 42.29 12.13 -3.59
N SER A 85 41.89 13.40 -3.40
CA SER A 85 42.56 14.35 -2.52
C SER A 85 41.85 14.43 -1.17
N GLU A 86 42.55 14.06 -0.09
CA GLU A 86 42.07 14.25 1.29
C GLU A 86 41.76 15.73 1.58
N ASP A 87 42.51 16.64 0.94
CA ASP A 87 42.18 18.06 0.93
C ASP A 87 41.13 18.36 -0.15
N ARG A 88 39.91 18.65 0.30
CA ARG A 88 38.80 19.16 -0.53
C ARG A 88 38.66 20.69 -0.38
N SER A 89 39.77 21.39 -0.16
CA SER A 89 39.85 22.85 0.03
C SER A 89 39.01 23.66 -0.96
N ASP A 90 38.97 23.21 -2.20
CA ASP A 90 38.36 23.93 -3.32
C ASP A 90 36.86 23.66 -3.47
N ALA A 91 36.29 22.73 -2.70
CA ALA A 91 34.89 22.33 -2.85
C ALA A 91 33.92 23.48 -2.51
N SER A 92 32.87 23.63 -3.32
CA SER A 92 31.87 24.70 -3.15
C SER A 92 30.44 24.14 -3.13
N GLY A 93 29.61 24.63 -2.21
CA GLY A 93 28.26 24.13 -2.06
C GLY A 93 27.59 24.50 -0.74
N TRP A 94 26.87 23.55 -0.19
CA TRP A 94 26.16 23.70 1.09
C TRP A 94 26.58 22.56 2.01
N SER A 95 27.10 22.89 3.18
CA SER A 95 27.52 21.91 4.17
C SER A 95 26.36 21.48 5.05
N LEU A 96 26.28 20.17 5.28
CA LEU A 96 25.41 19.49 6.25
C LEU A 96 26.05 19.43 7.65
N ALA A 97 27.17 20.14 7.89
CA ALA A 97 27.80 20.27 9.21
C ALA A 97 26.85 20.65 10.38
N PRO A 98 25.77 21.44 10.19
CA PRO A 98 24.79 21.66 11.28
C PRO A 98 24.17 20.37 11.81
N LEU A 99 24.07 19.32 11.00
CA LEU A 99 23.55 18.02 11.45
C LEU A 99 24.47 17.32 12.45
N LEU A 100 25.80 17.51 12.34
CA LEU A 100 26.77 17.00 13.31
C LEU A 100 26.58 17.66 14.67
N LEU A 101 26.37 18.98 14.69
CA LEU A 101 26.05 19.74 15.92
C LEU A 101 24.66 19.42 16.49
N LEU A 102 23.79 18.81 15.68
CA LEU A 102 22.43 18.42 16.06
C LEU A 102 22.29 16.92 16.30
N GLU A 103 23.37 16.11 16.26
CA GLU A 103 23.30 14.64 16.29
C GLU A 103 22.50 14.11 17.49
N ASP A 104 22.86 14.54 18.71
CA ASP A 104 22.15 14.18 19.95
C ASP A 104 20.67 14.55 19.89
N TYR A 105 20.36 15.76 19.38
CA TYR A 105 19.00 16.26 19.27
C TYR A 105 18.18 15.48 18.24
N LEU A 106 18.75 15.20 17.07
CA LEU A 106 18.11 14.42 16.01
C LEU A 106 17.89 12.96 16.45
N THR A 107 18.83 12.40 17.20
CA THR A 107 18.71 11.06 17.79
C THR A 107 17.59 11.01 18.83
N GLN A 108 17.53 11.99 19.74
CA GLN A 108 16.43 12.12 20.71
C GLN A 108 15.07 12.35 20.02
N LEU A 109 15.01 13.25 19.05
CA LEU A 109 13.81 13.52 18.25
C LEU A 109 13.33 12.24 17.55
N ALA A 110 14.22 11.53 16.86
CA ALA A 110 13.90 10.25 16.21
C ALA A 110 13.43 9.18 17.20
N ALA A 111 13.99 9.14 18.42
CA ALA A 111 13.51 8.25 19.48
C ALA A 111 12.08 8.62 19.95
N THR A 112 11.79 9.92 20.15
CA THR A 112 10.46 10.38 20.53
C THR A 112 9.41 10.12 19.44
N GLU A 113 9.73 10.38 18.17
CA GLU A 113 8.85 10.08 17.03
C GLU A 113 8.59 8.58 16.88
N LYS A 114 9.61 7.74 17.06
CA LYS A 114 9.44 6.27 17.10
C LYS A 114 8.51 5.84 18.25
N ALA A 115 8.67 6.43 19.44
CA ALA A 115 7.81 6.14 20.59
C ALA A 115 6.34 6.58 20.35
N LEU A 116 6.13 7.77 19.79
CA LEU A 116 4.81 8.28 19.41
C LEU A 116 4.17 7.44 18.30
N ALA A 117 4.93 7.02 17.29
CA ALA A 117 4.47 6.13 16.23
C ALA A 117 4.09 4.74 16.76
N ALA A 118 4.89 4.18 17.68
CA ALA A 118 4.57 2.94 18.38
C ALA A 118 3.25 3.05 19.15
N GLN A 119 3.08 4.12 19.94
CA GLN A 119 1.90 4.33 20.77
C GLN A 119 0.63 4.57 19.96
N ASN A 120 0.70 5.43 18.93
CA ASN A 120 -0.50 5.98 18.29
C ASN A 120 -0.91 5.23 17.01
N LEU A 121 0.05 4.58 16.33
CA LEU A 121 -0.16 3.96 15.03
C LEU A 121 0.13 2.46 15.05
N ILE A 122 1.35 2.03 15.41
CA ILE A 122 1.79 0.64 15.23
C ILE A 122 1.02 -0.31 16.15
N LEU A 123 1.14 -0.13 17.48
CA LEU A 123 0.51 -1.02 18.46
C LEU A 123 -1.03 -0.98 18.38
N PRO A 124 -1.70 0.20 18.24
CA PRO A 124 -3.15 0.23 18.05
C PRO A 124 -3.61 -0.47 16.76
N ASN A 125 -2.83 -0.42 15.69
CA ASN A 125 -3.14 -1.14 14.44
C ASN A 125 -2.97 -2.64 14.60
N GLN A 126 -1.93 -3.12 15.28
CA GLN A 126 -1.74 -4.54 15.57
C GLN A 126 -2.89 -5.09 16.44
N ILE A 127 -3.19 -4.43 17.57
CA ILE A 127 -4.32 -4.82 18.44
C ILE A 127 -5.63 -4.80 17.65
N ARG A 128 -5.88 -3.77 16.83
CA ARG A 128 -7.09 -3.67 16.00
C ARG A 128 -7.19 -4.80 14.99
N ARG A 129 -6.11 -5.14 14.28
CA ARG A 129 -6.09 -6.26 13.32
C ARG A 129 -6.38 -7.58 14.01
N ALA A 130 -5.66 -7.88 15.10
CA ALA A 130 -5.83 -9.11 15.86
C ALA A 130 -7.25 -9.24 16.45
N THR A 131 -7.76 -8.20 17.11
CA THR A 131 -9.12 -8.20 17.67
C THR A 131 -10.19 -8.29 16.59
N SER A 132 -10.07 -7.57 15.46
CA SER A 132 -11.01 -7.68 14.34
C SER A 132 -11.03 -9.07 13.71
N SER A 133 -9.88 -9.74 13.55
CA SER A 133 -9.83 -11.13 13.09
C SER A 133 -10.48 -12.08 14.12
N ALA A 134 -10.20 -11.90 15.41
CA ALA A 134 -10.76 -12.74 16.46
C ALA A 134 -12.29 -12.62 16.58
N TYR A 135 -12.84 -11.40 16.43
CA TYR A 135 -14.30 -11.22 16.37
C TYR A 135 -14.93 -11.90 15.14
N ARG A 136 -14.25 -11.91 13.98
CA ARG A 136 -14.73 -12.62 12.78
C ARG A 136 -14.78 -14.14 13.01
N LEU A 137 -13.74 -14.70 13.63
CA LEU A 137 -13.68 -16.12 13.99
C LEU A 137 -14.73 -16.51 15.04
N LEU A 138 -15.05 -15.62 15.99
CA LEU A 138 -16.05 -15.89 17.04
C LEU A 138 -17.50 -15.81 16.55
N ARG A 139 -17.80 -14.98 15.55
CA ARG A 139 -19.18 -14.67 15.11
C ARG A 139 -20.08 -15.90 14.87
N PRO A 140 -19.62 -17.03 14.28
CA PRO A 140 -20.45 -18.23 14.12
C PRO A 140 -20.82 -18.92 15.45
N PHE A 141 -20.03 -18.70 16.50
CA PHE A 141 -20.15 -19.37 17.81
C PHE A 141 -20.76 -18.47 18.89
N GLU A 142 -21.10 -17.21 18.58
CA GLU A 142 -21.73 -16.26 19.51
C GLU A 142 -23.11 -16.74 20.00
N GLN A 143 -23.75 -17.69 19.32
CA GLN A 143 -24.98 -18.34 19.76
C GLN A 143 -24.71 -19.80 20.15
N GLY A 144 -24.76 -20.10 21.45
CA GLY A 144 -24.76 -21.48 21.97
C GLY A 144 -23.42 -22.05 22.48
N ARG A 145 -22.32 -21.27 22.53
CA ARG A 145 -21.05 -21.71 23.11
C ARG A 145 -20.57 -20.77 24.25
N PRO A 146 -20.59 -21.20 25.54
CA PRO A 146 -20.21 -20.32 26.66
C PRO A 146 -18.71 -19.98 26.70
N TRP A 147 -17.88 -20.63 25.88
CA TRP A 147 -16.49 -20.25 25.69
C TRP A 147 -16.34 -19.05 24.74
N ALA A 148 -17.25 -18.91 23.76
CA ALA A 148 -17.25 -17.80 22.81
C ALA A 148 -17.60 -16.49 23.53
N ASP A 149 -18.61 -16.50 24.41
CA ASP A 149 -18.96 -15.35 25.28
C ASP A 149 -17.78 -14.91 26.16
N LYS A 150 -17.03 -15.87 26.72
CA LYS A 150 -15.84 -15.59 27.54
C LYS A 150 -14.71 -15.00 26.69
N ALA A 151 -14.53 -15.44 25.45
CA ALA A 151 -13.56 -14.87 24.52
C ALA A 151 -13.97 -13.46 24.06
N ARG A 152 -15.25 -13.26 23.75
CA ARG A 152 -15.86 -11.97 23.40
C ARG A 152 -15.60 -10.92 24.47
N LYS A 153 -15.94 -11.21 25.73
CA LYS A 153 -15.69 -10.32 26.88
C LYS A 153 -14.20 -9.96 27.05
N LYS A 154 -13.28 -10.90 26.78
CA LYS A 154 -11.84 -10.63 26.79
C LYS A 154 -11.41 -9.70 25.65
N LEU A 155 -11.90 -9.90 24.44
CA LEU A 155 -11.62 -9.00 23.30
C LEU A 155 -12.18 -7.60 23.54
N ASP A 156 -13.39 -7.49 24.08
CA ASP A 156 -14.01 -6.20 24.41
C ASP A 156 -13.21 -5.45 25.48
N ALA A 157 -12.68 -6.16 26.49
CA ALA A 157 -11.77 -5.59 27.49
C ALA A 157 -10.44 -5.11 26.89
N ILE A 158 -9.83 -5.88 25.97
CA ILE A 158 -8.62 -5.49 25.23
C ILE A 158 -8.89 -4.24 24.36
N ALA A 159 -10.03 -4.22 23.66
CA ALA A 159 -10.43 -3.10 22.81
C ALA A 159 -10.73 -1.83 23.61
N ALA A 160 -11.31 -1.95 24.81
CA ALA A 160 -11.51 -0.86 25.74
C ALA A 160 -10.18 -0.34 26.30
N ALA A 161 -9.31 -1.24 26.80
CA ALA A 161 -7.99 -0.88 27.32
C ALA A 161 -7.14 -0.14 26.28
N ARG A 162 -7.13 -0.61 25.03
CA ARG A 162 -6.46 0.07 23.90
C ARG A 162 -6.90 1.53 23.77
N ARG A 163 -8.21 1.84 23.84
CA ARG A 163 -8.72 3.22 23.75
C ARG A 163 -8.24 4.09 24.91
N THR A 164 -8.16 3.53 26.12
CA THR A 164 -7.70 4.23 27.32
C THR A 164 -6.20 4.58 27.24
N TYR A 165 -5.35 3.62 26.88
CA TYR A 165 -3.90 3.84 26.82
C TYR A 165 -3.44 4.62 25.57
N GLN A 166 -4.20 4.56 24.46
CA GLN A 166 -3.95 5.42 23.29
C GLN A 166 -4.18 6.92 23.59
N ARG A 167 -5.05 7.26 24.56
CA ARG A 167 -5.31 8.67 24.95
C ARG A 167 -4.22 9.28 25.85
N ARG A 168 -3.35 8.47 26.46
CA ARG A 168 -2.31 8.93 27.42
C ARG A 168 -1.02 9.36 26.69
N LYS A 169 -1.03 10.54 26.06
CA LYS A 169 0.07 11.04 25.20
C LYS A 169 1.46 10.89 25.85
N GLY A 170 2.37 10.17 25.19
CA GLY A 170 3.81 10.20 25.46
C GLY A 170 4.32 9.40 26.67
N SER A 171 3.50 8.54 27.28
CA SER A 171 3.93 7.72 28.43
C SER A 171 4.60 6.42 27.97
N LEU A 172 5.82 6.16 28.45
CA LEU A 172 6.55 4.89 28.25
C LEU A 172 5.74 3.69 28.78
N ASP A 173 5.08 3.84 29.94
CA ASP A 173 4.20 2.82 30.50
C ASP A 173 3.01 2.51 29.59
N ALA A 174 2.44 3.54 28.94
CA ALA A 174 1.35 3.33 28.00
C ALA A 174 1.81 2.55 26.76
N ILE A 175 3.04 2.78 26.28
CA ILE A 175 3.65 1.98 25.20
C ILE A 175 3.86 0.54 25.66
N ALA A 176 4.45 0.31 26.84
CA ALA A 176 4.68 -1.02 27.39
C ALA A 176 3.37 -1.80 27.63
N VAL A 177 2.31 -1.13 28.11
CA VAL A 177 0.97 -1.74 28.25
C VAL A 177 0.35 -2.05 26.89
N LEU A 178 0.45 -1.15 25.90
CA LEU A 178 -0.05 -1.41 24.54
C LEU A 178 0.72 -2.56 23.86
N GLY A 179 2.02 -2.71 24.12
CA GLY A 179 2.82 -3.87 23.69
C GLY A 179 2.27 -5.18 24.25
N ARG A 180 2.10 -5.26 25.57
CA ARG A 180 1.47 -6.43 26.23
C ARG A 180 0.06 -6.71 25.72
N LEU A 181 -0.75 -5.67 25.45
CA LEU A 181 -2.09 -5.84 24.87
C LEU A 181 -2.05 -6.37 23.43
N ALA A 182 -1.04 -6.01 22.63
CA ALA A 182 -0.84 -6.56 21.28
C ALA A 182 -0.47 -8.04 21.31
N GLU A 183 0.46 -8.45 22.20
CA GLU A 183 0.81 -9.85 22.43
C GLU A 183 -0.39 -10.68 22.94
N VAL A 184 -1.17 -10.15 23.88
CA VAL A 184 -2.36 -10.85 24.39
C VAL A 184 -3.45 -10.95 23.31
N ALA A 185 -3.61 -9.93 22.46
CA ALA A 185 -4.58 -9.97 21.36
C ALA A 185 -4.19 -10.98 20.27
N THR A 186 -2.91 -11.08 19.93
CA THR A 186 -2.40 -12.08 18.97
C THR A 186 -2.49 -13.48 19.54
N ARG A 187 -1.94 -13.76 20.73
CA ARG A 187 -2.06 -15.08 21.39
C ARG A 187 -3.51 -15.54 21.59
N LEU A 188 -4.46 -14.61 21.77
CA LEU A 188 -5.89 -14.93 21.85
C LEU A 188 -6.48 -15.25 20.48
N LEU A 189 -6.06 -14.56 19.41
CA LEU A 189 -6.41 -14.92 18.04
C LEU A 189 -5.88 -16.32 17.69
N ASP A 190 -4.60 -16.58 17.96
CA ASP A 190 -3.93 -17.85 17.61
C ASP A 190 -4.64 -19.05 18.27
N ARG A 191 -4.91 -18.95 19.58
CA ARG A 191 -5.69 -19.96 20.33
C ARG A 191 -7.14 -20.12 19.87
N LEU A 192 -7.74 -19.07 19.30
CA LEU A 192 -9.08 -19.16 18.73
C LEU A 192 -9.05 -19.90 17.39
N SER A 193 -8.05 -19.62 16.52
CA SER A 193 -7.85 -20.40 15.30
C SER A 193 -7.55 -21.87 15.60
N GLU A 194 -6.60 -22.17 16.50
CA GLU A 194 -6.28 -23.55 16.93
C GLU A 194 -7.53 -24.30 17.40
N ARG A 195 -8.33 -23.66 18.26
CA ARG A 195 -9.55 -24.28 18.79
C ARG A 195 -10.62 -24.53 17.74
N ILE A 196 -10.81 -23.60 16.80
CA ILE A 196 -11.79 -23.74 15.72
C ILE A 196 -11.34 -24.83 14.74
N SER A 197 -10.05 -24.90 14.40
CA SER A 197 -9.49 -25.99 13.59
C SER A 197 -9.61 -27.36 14.27
N LEU A 198 -9.62 -27.42 15.60
CA LEU A 198 -9.90 -28.66 16.35
C LEU A 198 -11.40 -29.01 16.42
N ASP A 199 -12.29 -28.01 16.55
CA ASP A 199 -13.75 -28.22 16.52
C ASP A 199 -14.23 -28.65 15.09
N ASP A 200 -13.53 -28.25 14.02
CA ASP A 200 -13.76 -28.74 12.65
C ASP A 200 -13.41 -30.24 12.49
N ILE A 201 -12.41 -30.74 13.21
CA ILE A 201 -12.07 -32.19 13.24
C ILE A 201 -13.13 -32.96 14.05
N ALA A 202 -13.63 -32.37 15.14
CA ALA A 202 -14.63 -32.99 16.02
C ALA A 202 -16.08 -32.96 15.48
N SER A 203 -16.36 -32.19 14.41
CA SER A 203 -17.69 -32.09 13.78
C SER A 203 -17.86 -32.93 12.52
N LEU A 204 -16.87 -33.77 12.19
CA LEU A 204 -16.98 -34.79 11.16
C LEU A 204 -17.88 -35.96 11.65
N THR A 205 -19.19 -35.79 11.40
CA THR A 205 -20.35 -36.68 11.69
C THR A 205 -20.94 -36.60 13.11
N PRO A 206 -22.27 -36.72 13.30
CA PRO A 206 -23.43 -36.53 12.38
C PRO A 206 -24.36 -35.37 12.88
N SER A 207 -25.52 -35.01 12.30
CA SER A 207 -26.33 -35.60 11.23
C SER A 207 -27.10 -34.50 10.43
N GLY A 208 -28.14 -34.89 9.68
CA GLY A 208 -28.85 -34.05 8.70
C GLY A 208 -29.72 -32.89 9.23
N ASP A 209 -29.65 -31.75 8.53
CA ASP A 209 -30.79 -31.14 7.83
C ASP A 209 -30.27 -30.09 6.81
N THR A 210 -30.29 -30.39 5.52
CA THR A 210 -29.79 -29.51 4.44
C THR A 210 -30.87 -28.51 3.97
N ARG A 211 -31.55 -27.85 4.92
CA ARG A 211 -32.55 -26.81 4.63
C ARG A 211 -32.26 -25.50 5.35
N VAL A 212 -31.91 -24.48 4.56
CA VAL A 212 -31.78 -23.09 5.02
C VAL A 212 -33.16 -22.56 5.45
N ARG A 213 -33.34 -22.27 6.74
CA ARG A 213 -34.55 -21.59 7.24
C ARG A 213 -34.60 -20.15 6.73
N ARG A 214 -35.78 -19.72 6.24
CA ARG A 214 -35.93 -18.44 5.50
C ARG A 214 -36.00 -17.19 6.38
N ASP A 215 -36.22 -17.33 7.69
CA ASP A 215 -36.73 -16.24 8.54
C ASP A 215 -35.65 -15.35 9.18
N GLY A 216 -34.46 -15.28 8.59
CA GLY A 216 -33.31 -14.51 9.10
C GLY A 216 -32.64 -13.56 8.10
N HIS A 217 -33.16 -13.42 6.88
CA HIS A 217 -32.51 -12.60 5.85
C HIS A 217 -32.88 -11.11 5.95
N HIS A 218 -32.00 -10.33 6.56
CA HIS A 218 -31.97 -8.88 6.34
C HIS A 218 -31.69 -8.58 4.85
N GLN A 219 -32.70 -8.09 4.13
CA GLN A 219 -32.51 -7.55 2.78
C GLN A 219 -31.70 -6.26 2.89
N TYR A 220 -30.42 -6.30 2.51
CA TYR A 220 -29.57 -5.12 2.50
C TYR A 220 -29.71 -4.34 1.19
N SER A 221 -30.02 -3.04 1.32
CA SER A 221 -30.10 -2.13 0.16
C SER A 221 -28.76 -2.07 -0.59
N PRO A 222 -28.75 -2.21 -1.93
CA PRO A 222 -27.54 -2.35 -2.72
C PRO A 222 -26.72 -1.05 -2.93
N GLU A 223 -27.23 0.11 -2.51
CA GLU A 223 -26.74 1.44 -2.92
C GLU A 223 -25.48 1.90 -2.16
N GLU A 224 -25.44 1.71 -0.84
CA GLU A 224 -24.28 2.06 0.02
C GLU A 224 -22.99 1.25 -0.29
N ALA A 225 -23.04 0.28 -1.22
CA ALA A 225 -21.84 -0.44 -1.65
C ALA A 225 -20.99 0.36 -2.66
N LEU A 226 -21.60 1.35 -3.34
CA LEU A 226 -20.96 2.12 -4.40
C LEU A 226 -19.82 3.01 -3.88
N GLU A 227 -19.98 3.62 -2.70
CA GLU A 227 -18.95 4.49 -2.08
C GLU A 227 -17.62 3.77 -1.77
N SER A 228 -17.60 2.43 -1.71
CA SER A 228 -16.38 1.64 -1.52
C SER A 228 -15.62 1.35 -2.82
N VAL A 229 -16.19 1.69 -3.98
CA VAL A 229 -15.63 1.43 -5.32
C VAL A 229 -15.29 2.74 -6.07
N TYR A 230 -15.79 3.88 -5.58
CA TYR A 230 -15.23 5.20 -5.89
C TYR A 230 -13.72 5.24 -5.55
N GLY A 231 -12.90 5.38 -6.58
CA GLY A 231 -11.44 5.31 -6.52
C GLY A 231 -10.78 4.42 -7.58
N LEU A 232 -11.53 3.58 -8.31
CA LEU A 232 -10.97 2.72 -9.37
C LEU A 232 -10.97 3.33 -10.80
N ALA A 233 -11.42 4.57 -10.99
CA ALA A 233 -11.38 5.24 -12.30
C ALA A 233 -11.39 6.79 -12.30
N GLU A 234 -11.40 7.46 -11.14
CA GLU A 234 -11.51 8.94 -11.10
C GLU A 234 -10.16 9.66 -11.12
N GLY A 235 -9.54 9.63 -12.30
CA GLY A 235 -8.59 10.67 -12.71
C GLY A 235 -9.36 11.87 -13.28
N ALA A 236 -9.58 12.89 -12.46
CA ALA A 236 -9.95 14.26 -12.87
C ALA A 236 -11.15 14.45 -13.83
N CYS A 237 -12.37 14.33 -13.31
CA CYS A 237 -13.57 14.92 -13.94
C CYS A 237 -14.51 15.60 -12.91
N ARG A 238 -13.93 16.33 -11.95
CA ARG A 238 -14.70 17.22 -11.08
C ARG A 238 -14.80 18.60 -11.73
N ARG A 239 -15.99 18.92 -12.27
CA ARG A 239 -16.34 20.27 -12.69
C ARG A 239 -16.60 21.08 -11.40
N GLU A 240 -15.59 21.77 -10.91
CA GLU A 240 -15.82 22.84 -9.93
C GLU A 240 -16.39 24.06 -10.66
N PRO A 241 -17.30 24.84 -10.05
CA PRO A 241 -17.86 26.03 -10.68
C PRO A 241 -16.79 27.10 -10.90
N ASP A 242 -16.96 27.89 -11.96
CA ASP A 242 -16.03 28.95 -12.36
C ASP A 242 -15.75 29.95 -11.23
N ASP A 243 -14.46 30.20 -10.94
CA ASP A 243 -13.99 31.54 -10.58
C ASP A 243 -12.47 31.73 -10.83
N VAL A 244 -12.17 32.20 -12.05
CA VAL A 244 -11.14 33.18 -12.42
C VAL A 244 -9.76 33.12 -11.72
N ARG A 245 -8.76 32.49 -12.38
CA ARG A 245 -7.53 33.17 -12.87
C ARG A 245 -6.65 32.26 -13.73
N THR A 246 -6.24 32.76 -14.89
CA THR A 246 -5.46 32.06 -15.92
C THR A 246 -3.94 32.07 -15.66
N THR A 247 -3.26 30.98 -16.03
CA THR A 247 -1.81 30.96 -16.34
C THR A 247 -1.55 29.99 -17.51
N PRO A 248 -0.65 30.29 -18.46
CA PRO A 248 -0.68 29.67 -19.80
C PRO A 248 -0.13 28.24 -19.90
N ASP A 249 0.64 27.77 -18.91
CA ASP A 249 1.29 26.44 -18.95
C ASP A 249 0.32 25.28 -18.65
N ALA A 250 -0.88 25.56 -18.13
CA ALA A 250 -1.85 24.52 -17.81
C ALA A 250 -2.51 23.90 -19.06
N ASP A 251 -2.58 24.64 -20.16
CA ASP A 251 -3.34 24.21 -21.34
C ASP A 251 -2.55 23.26 -22.23
N ARG A 252 -1.20 23.36 -22.26
CA ARG A 252 -0.38 22.47 -23.10
C ARG A 252 -0.35 21.03 -22.59
N VAL A 253 -0.30 20.83 -21.28
CA VAL A 253 -0.42 19.49 -20.66
C VAL A 253 -1.85 18.95 -20.78
N LYS A 254 -2.86 19.83 -20.66
CA LYS A 254 -4.25 19.43 -20.89
C LYS A 254 -4.48 18.98 -22.32
N GLN A 255 -3.93 19.67 -23.32
CA GLN A 255 -4.02 19.28 -24.74
C GLN A 255 -3.44 17.88 -24.96
N GLU A 256 -2.21 17.62 -24.50
CA GLU A 256 -1.56 16.30 -24.66
C GLU A 256 -2.32 15.17 -23.93
N THR A 257 -2.96 15.46 -22.79
CA THR A 257 -3.84 14.48 -22.12
C THR A 257 -5.22 14.34 -22.77
N ALA A 258 -5.76 15.39 -23.40
CA ALA A 258 -7.03 15.36 -24.11
C ALA A 258 -6.91 14.58 -25.43
N ASP A 259 -5.82 14.78 -26.17
CA ASP A 259 -5.50 14.05 -27.38
C ASP A 259 -5.23 12.56 -27.06
N ALA A 260 -4.63 12.25 -25.91
CA ALA A 260 -4.52 10.87 -25.42
C ALA A 260 -5.88 10.25 -25.04
N CYS A 261 -6.80 11.04 -24.45
CA CYS A 261 -8.15 10.60 -24.13
C CYS A 261 -9.01 10.35 -25.38
N GLN A 262 -8.89 11.18 -26.41
CA GLN A 262 -9.61 10.98 -27.68
C GLN A 262 -9.08 9.75 -28.46
N ASN A 263 -7.76 9.54 -28.47
CA ASN A 263 -7.16 8.36 -29.11
C ASN A 263 -7.45 7.04 -28.37
N ALA A 264 -7.82 7.07 -27.09
CA ALA A 264 -8.24 5.88 -26.34
C ALA A 264 -9.66 5.40 -26.66
N GLN A 265 -10.50 6.23 -27.28
CA GLN A 265 -11.87 5.89 -27.69
C GLN A 265 -11.96 5.24 -29.08
N VAL A 266 -10.84 5.12 -29.82
CA VAL A 266 -10.80 4.54 -31.17
C VAL A 266 -10.17 3.14 -31.17
N SER A 267 -10.94 2.16 -30.70
CA SER A 267 -10.91 0.76 -31.16
C SER A 267 -11.80 -0.07 -30.22
N ALA A 268 -13.01 -0.37 -30.68
CA ALA A 268 -13.90 -1.34 -30.04
C ALA A 268 -13.60 -2.75 -30.58
N ASP A 269 -12.52 -3.37 -30.11
CA ASP A 269 -12.34 -4.81 -30.27
C ASP A 269 -13.44 -5.52 -29.47
N ALA A 270 -14.41 -6.10 -30.17
CA ALA A 270 -15.51 -6.84 -29.53
C ALA A 270 -15.03 -8.02 -28.66
N ASN A 271 -13.79 -8.48 -28.86
CA ASN A 271 -13.15 -9.55 -28.09
C ASN A 271 -12.38 -9.09 -26.84
N ASP A 272 -12.14 -7.78 -26.60
CA ASP A 272 -11.40 -7.30 -25.41
C ASP A 272 -12.17 -6.23 -24.60
N VAL A 273 -13.46 -6.50 -24.35
CA VAL A 273 -14.40 -5.63 -23.60
C VAL A 273 -13.83 -5.15 -22.25
N TYR A 274 -12.98 -5.95 -21.60
CA TYR A 274 -12.40 -5.66 -20.28
C TYR A 274 -10.93 -5.18 -20.32
N GLY A 275 -10.33 -5.03 -21.51
CA GLY A 275 -8.95 -4.56 -21.71
C GLY A 275 -7.83 -5.53 -21.31
N ILE A 276 -8.14 -6.81 -21.12
CA ILE A 276 -7.21 -7.82 -20.62
C ILE A 276 -6.14 -8.13 -21.66
N HIS A 277 -6.51 -8.29 -22.94
CA HIS A 277 -5.53 -8.51 -24.01
C HIS A 277 -4.61 -7.29 -24.18
N ARG A 278 -5.18 -6.07 -24.11
CA ARG A 278 -4.41 -4.80 -24.11
C ARG A 278 -3.46 -4.67 -22.92
N SER A 279 -3.74 -5.32 -21.79
CA SER A 279 -2.83 -5.34 -20.62
C SER A 279 -1.64 -6.29 -20.75
N GLY A 280 -1.67 -7.18 -21.75
CA GLY A 280 -0.66 -8.22 -21.98
C GLY A 280 -0.58 -9.28 -20.87
N PHE A 281 -1.64 -9.43 -20.07
CA PHE A 281 -1.68 -10.38 -18.94
C PHE A 281 -1.71 -11.84 -19.41
N VAL A 282 -0.96 -12.69 -18.72
CA VAL A 282 -0.93 -14.15 -18.91
C VAL A 282 -1.14 -14.84 -17.56
N TRP A 283 -1.92 -15.92 -17.52
CA TRP A 283 -2.26 -16.63 -16.28
C TRP A 283 -1.06 -17.16 -15.48
N ALA A 284 0.06 -17.47 -16.15
CA ALA A 284 1.31 -17.84 -15.49
C ALA A 284 1.90 -16.73 -14.59
N GLU A 285 1.56 -15.47 -14.84
CA GLU A 285 1.95 -14.34 -13.98
C GLU A 285 1.04 -14.16 -12.76
N ALA A 286 -0.08 -14.89 -12.67
CA ALA A 286 -1.09 -14.67 -11.63
C ALA A 286 -0.54 -14.85 -10.20
N PRO A 287 0.30 -15.86 -9.87
CA PRO A 287 0.88 -15.98 -8.53
C PRO A 287 1.78 -14.78 -8.16
N ALA A 288 2.61 -14.32 -9.10
CA ALA A 288 3.49 -13.16 -8.90
C ALA A 288 2.70 -11.85 -8.73
N LEU A 289 1.62 -11.67 -9.49
CA LEU A 289 0.73 -10.52 -9.38
C LEU A 289 -0.18 -10.59 -8.14
N PHE A 290 -0.50 -11.78 -7.64
CA PHE A 290 -1.40 -11.99 -6.52
C PHE A 290 -0.76 -12.92 -5.46
N PRO A 291 0.30 -12.50 -4.73
CA PRO A 291 1.05 -13.39 -3.84
C PRO A 291 0.26 -14.07 -2.71
N PHE A 292 -0.99 -13.65 -2.46
CA PHE A 292 -1.87 -14.27 -1.46
C PHE A 292 -2.46 -15.63 -1.91
N ILE A 293 -2.33 -16.01 -3.18
CA ILE A 293 -2.70 -17.35 -3.67
C ILE A 293 -1.49 -18.29 -3.81
N ASP A 294 -0.26 -17.78 -3.64
CA ASP A 294 0.95 -18.58 -3.82
C ASP A 294 1.03 -19.70 -2.77
N GLY A 295 1.33 -20.92 -3.23
CA GLY A 295 1.24 -22.14 -2.42
C GLY A 295 -0.18 -22.51 -1.90
N MET A 296 -1.23 -21.75 -2.23
CA MET A 296 -2.61 -21.99 -1.76
C MET A 296 -3.57 -22.44 -2.87
N VAL A 297 -3.41 -21.94 -4.10
CA VAL A 297 -4.22 -22.34 -5.27
C VAL A 297 -3.35 -22.41 -6.51
N GLU A 298 -3.29 -23.58 -7.15
CA GLU A 298 -2.58 -23.77 -8.41
C GLU A 298 -3.42 -23.27 -9.60
N ILE A 299 -3.05 -22.11 -10.16
CA ILE A 299 -3.69 -21.55 -11.35
C ILE A 299 -2.97 -22.08 -12.61
N GLY A 300 -3.60 -23.01 -13.31
CA GLY A 300 -3.13 -23.51 -14.60
C GLY A 300 -3.21 -22.47 -15.72
N ALA A 301 -2.60 -22.77 -16.88
CA ALA A 301 -2.54 -21.85 -18.03
C ALA A 301 -3.91 -21.46 -18.62
N ARG A 302 -4.97 -22.22 -18.31
CA ARG A 302 -6.37 -21.95 -18.67
C ARG A 302 -7.26 -22.34 -17.47
N PRO A 303 -7.40 -21.46 -16.47
CA PRO A 303 -8.12 -21.81 -15.25
C PRO A 303 -9.62 -21.92 -15.49
N GLY A 304 -10.21 -22.94 -14.86
CA GLY A 304 -11.62 -23.28 -14.94
C GLY A 304 -12.46 -22.79 -13.75
N LEU A 305 -13.61 -23.45 -13.59
CA LEU A 305 -14.61 -23.12 -12.57
C LEU A 305 -14.14 -23.53 -11.17
N ASN A 306 -13.31 -24.57 -11.06
CA ASN A 306 -12.79 -25.08 -9.80
C ASN A 306 -11.84 -24.05 -9.16
N GLU A 307 -10.89 -23.55 -9.94
CA GLU A 307 -9.93 -22.52 -9.56
C GLU A 307 -10.63 -21.22 -9.16
N LEU A 308 -11.73 -20.85 -9.84
CA LEU A 308 -12.61 -19.77 -9.39
C LEU A 308 -13.22 -20.04 -8.00
N HIS A 309 -13.72 -21.25 -7.75
CA HIS A 309 -14.35 -21.61 -6.47
C HIS A 309 -13.33 -21.74 -5.32
N ASP A 310 -12.11 -22.18 -5.61
CA ASP A 310 -11.01 -22.26 -4.64
C ASP A 310 -10.44 -20.87 -4.32
N VAL A 311 -10.18 -20.01 -5.32
CA VAL A 311 -9.84 -18.60 -5.08
C VAL A 311 -10.98 -17.89 -4.35
N ALA A 312 -12.26 -18.12 -4.69
CA ALA A 312 -13.39 -17.56 -3.96
C ALA A 312 -13.40 -18.00 -2.49
N ARG A 313 -13.02 -19.25 -2.18
CA ARG A 313 -12.90 -19.76 -0.81
C ARG A 313 -11.79 -19.02 -0.03
N VAL A 314 -10.61 -18.88 -0.62
CA VAL A 314 -9.48 -18.11 -0.04
C VAL A 314 -9.85 -16.63 0.17
N CYS A 315 -10.54 -16.04 -0.80
CA CYS A 315 -10.99 -14.65 -0.77
C CYS A 315 -12.24 -14.38 0.11
N GLN A 316 -12.79 -15.39 0.80
CA GLN A 316 -14.03 -15.28 1.57
C GLN A 316 -15.22 -14.73 0.75
N ILE A 317 -15.30 -15.11 -0.52
CA ILE A 317 -16.41 -14.81 -1.43
C ILE A 317 -17.36 -16.02 -1.40
N GLY A 318 -18.65 -15.78 -1.19
CA GLY A 318 -19.67 -16.83 -1.21
C GLY A 318 -19.70 -17.57 -2.54
N GLN A 319 -19.74 -18.91 -2.50
CA GLN A 319 -19.68 -19.76 -3.69
C GLN A 319 -20.82 -19.48 -4.68
N ALA A 320 -22.01 -19.12 -4.18
CA ALA A 320 -23.13 -18.66 -5.00
C ALA A 320 -22.90 -17.28 -5.64
N THR A 321 -22.05 -16.42 -5.08
CA THR A 321 -21.62 -15.15 -5.72
C THR A 321 -20.62 -15.43 -6.83
N ALA A 322 -19.63 -16.30 -6.58
CA ALA A 322 -18.65 -16.72 -7.59
C ALA A 322 -19.33 -17.39 -8.81
N ALA A 323 -20.25 -18.34 -8.57
CA ALA A 323 -21.03 -18.97 -9.64
C ALA A 323 -21.85 -17.97 -10.46
N ARG A 324 -22.56 -17.03 -9.80
CA ARG A 324 -23.33 -15.97 -10.48
C ARG A 324 -22.44 -15.00 -11.26
N ALA A 325 -21.24 -14.69 -10.76
CA ALA A 325 -20.26 -13.90 -11.49
C ALA A 325 -19.77 -14.64 -12.75
N SER A 326 -19.43 -15.93 -12.62
CA SER A 326 -19.03 -16.79 -13.75
C SER A 326 -20.11 -16.85 -14.82
N ALA A 327 -21.37 -17.05 -14.43
CA ALA A 327 -22.52 -17.09 -15.33
C ALA A 327 -22.84 -15.72 -15.98
N THR A 328 -22.38 -14.61 -15.40
CA THR A 328 -22.60 -13.26 -15.94
C THR A 328 -21.45 -12.80 -16.86
N LEU A 329 -20.20 -13.12 -16.51
CA LEU A 329 -19.00 -12.51 -17.11
C LEU A 329 -18.09 -13.51 -17.83
N GLY A 330 -18.36 -14.81 -17.71
CA GLY A 330 -17.40 -15.85 -18.05
C GLY A 330 -16.39 -16.12 -16.92
N THR A 331 -15.92 -17.36 -16.84
CA THR A 331 -15.13 -17.90 -15.73
C THR A 331 -13.82 -17.13 -15.49
N GLY A 332 -13.06 -16.83 -16.55
CA GLY A 332 -11.79 -16.12 -16.43
C GLY A 332 -11.94 -14.68 -15.92
N ILE A 333 -12.99 -13.98 -16.33
CA ILE A 333 -13.29 -12.61 -15.87
C ILE A 333 -13.73 -12.63 -14.40
N ALA A 334 -14.59 -13.59 -14.03
CA ALA A 334 -14.98 -13.80 -12.65
C ALA A 334 -13.78 -14.15 -11.75
N LEU A 335 -12.84 -14.96 -12.23
CA LEU A 335 -11.61 -15.30 -11.50
C LEU A 335 -10.70 -14.08 -11.31
N LEU A 336 -10.51 -13.25 -12.33
CA LEU A 336 -9.78 -11.99 -12.18
C LEU A 336 -10.44 -11.04 -11.17
N CYS A 337 -11.78 -10.93 -11.19
CA CYS A 337 -12.51 -10.15 -10.19
C CYS A 337 -12.35 -10.73 -8.78
N ALA A 338 -12.32 -12.06 -8.64
CA ALA A 338 -12.07 -12.73 -7.36
C ALA A 338 -10.63 -12.52 -6.85
N LEU A 339 -9.63 -12.55 -7.74
CA LEU A 339 -8.22 -12.27 -7.43
C LEU A 339 -7.99 -10.81 -7.01
N ILE A 340 -8.61 -9.85 -7.71
CA ILE A 340 -8.58 -8.43 -7.35
C ILE A 340 -9.28 -8.20 -6.01
N THR A 341 -10.43 -8.85 -5.78
CA THR A 341 -11.13 -8.82 -4.49
C THR A 341 -10.24 -9.36 -3.37
N GLY A 342 -9.57 -10.51 -3.58
CA GLY A 342 -8.63 -11.09 -2.61
C GLY A 342 -7.44 -10.19 -2.31
N HIS A 343 -6.91 -9.49 -3.30
CA HIS A 343 -5.84 -8.52 -3.09
C HIS A 343 -6.30 -7.33 -2.23
N HIS A 344 -7.47 -6.76 -2.52
CA HIS A 344 -8.04 -5.70 -1.68
C HIS A 344 -8.42 -6.20 -0.27
N LEU A 345 -8.78 -7.48 -0.12
CA LEU A 345 -8.99 -8.10 1.19
C LEU A 345 -7.67 -8.21 1.98
N ALA A 346 -6.61 -8.73 1.36
CA ALA A 346 -5.27 -8.84 1.95
C ALA A 346 -4.69 -7.47 2.35
N ASN A 347 -4.90 -6.44 1.53
CA ASN A 347 -4.51 -5.06 1.85
C ASN A 347 -5.41 -4.38 2.90
N GLY A 348 -6.52 -5.01 3.31
CA GLY A 348 -7.50 -4.41 4.24
C GLY A 348 -8.29 -3.23 3.66
N GLN A 349 -8.44 -3.16 2.34
CA GLN A 349 -9.10 -2.06 1.60
C GLN A 349 -10.60 -2.28 1.40
N ILE A 350 -11.12 -3.49 1.65
CA ILE A 350 -12.56 -3.79 1.58
C ILE A 350 -13.29 -3.23 2.79
N ARG A 351 -14.24 -2.29 2.57
CA ARG A 351 -15.02 -1.63 3.63
C ARG A 351 -16.15 -2.49 4.23
N LYS A 352 -16.84 -3.29 3.41
CA LYS A 352 -18.00 -4.12 3.83
C LYS A 352 -17.67 -5.62 3.85
N THR A 353 -17.83 -6.32 2.73
CA THR A 353 -17.48 -7.75 2.59
C THR A 353 -16.88 -8.04 1.21
N PRO A 354 -16.09 -9.12 1.06
CA PRO A 354 -15.61 -9.58 -0.24
C PRO A 354 -16.74 -9.86 -1.23
N ASP A 355 -17.83 -10.47 -0.77
CA ASP A 355 -19.06 -10.66 -1.55
C ASP A 355 -19.63 -9.34 -2.10
N ALA A 356 -19.75 -8.30 -1.26
CA ALA A 356 -20.30 -7.01 -1.69
C ALA A 356 -19.37 -6.31 -2.71
N TYR A 357 -18.05 -6.42 -2.51
CA TYR A 357 -17.05 -5.88 -3.43
C TYR A 357 -17.08 -6.60 -4.78
N MET A 358 -17.09 -7.93 -4.76
CA MET A 358 -17.22 -8.79 -5.94
C MET A 358 -18.52 -8.51 -6.71
N GLN A 359 -19.65 -8.37 -6.01
CA GLN A 359 -20.93 -8.01 -6.63
C GLN A 359 -20.90 -6.60 -7.25
N ALA A 360 -20.19 -5.64 -6.64
CA ALA A 360 -20.02 -4.32 -7.22
C ALA A 360 -19.17 -4.35 -8.51
N LEU A 361 -18.08 -5.15 -8.55
CA LEU A 361 -17.34 -5.39 -9.80
C LEU A 361 -18.24 -6.00 -10.89
N VAL A 362 -19.06 -7.00 -10.55
CA VAL A 362 -20.00 -7.62 -11.48
C VAL A 362 -21.07 -6.63 -11.99
N ARG A 363 -21.51 -5.68 -11.16
CA ARG A 363 -22.42 -4.60 -11.61
C ARG A 363 -21.73 -3.62 -12.56
N ARG A 364 -20.49 -3.20 -12.27
CA ARG A 364 -19.72 -2.30 -13.16
C ARG A 364 -19.35 -2.97 -14.49
N ALA A 365 -19.18 -4.29 -14.49
CA ALA A 365 -19.05 -5.06 -15.73
C ALA A 365 -20.34 -5.01 -16.56
N ARG A 366 -21.51 -5.14 -15.93
CA ARG A 366 -22.81 -5.00 -16.61
C ARG A 366 -23.09 -3.57 -17.12
N SER A 367 -22.55 -2.53 -16.50
CA SER A 367 -22.63 -1.15 -17.02
C SER A 367 -21.56 -0.80 -18.05
N GLY A 368 -20.64 -1.72 -18.37
CA GLY A 368 -19.53 -1.47 -19.32
C GLY A 368 -18.39 -0.62 -18.77
N GLU A 369 -18.42 -0.26 -17.48
CA GLU A 369 -17.41 0.60 -16.83
C GLU A 369 -16.18 -0.16 -16.30
N LEU A 370 -16.24 -1.50 -16.25
CA LEU A 370 -15.17 -2.28 -15.64
C LEU A 370 -13.98 -2.46 -16.58
N ASN A 371 -12.92 -1.70 -16.36
CA ASN A 371 -11.63 -1.89 -17.03
C ASN A 371 -10.66 -2.69 -16.14
N LEU A 372 -10.65 -4.01 -16.30
CA LEU A 372 -9.70 -4.91 -15.62
C LEU A 372 -8.28 -4.73 -16.15
N GLY A 373 -8.14 -4.47 -17.46
CA GLY A 373 -6.88 -4.26 -18.14
C GLY A 373 -6.01 -3.18 -17.52
N HIS A 374 -6.59 -2.02 -17.22
CA HIS A 374 -5.90 -0.91 -16.55
C HIS A 374 -5.41 -1.31 -15.15
N THR A 375 -6.23 -2.05 -14.40
CA THR A 375 -5.89 -2.56 -13.07
C THR A 375 -4.74 -3.57 -13.12
N LEU A 376 -4.76 -4.49 -14.10
CA LEU A 376 -3.69 -5.47 -14.32
C LEU A 376 -2.40 -4.79 -14.79
N LEU A 377 -2.47 -3.87 -15.76
CA LEU A 377 -1.31 -3.12 -16.25
C LEU A 377 -0.62 -2.31 -15.15
N GLY A 378 -1.40 -1.63 -14.28
CA GLY A 378 -0.87 -0.91 -13.13
C GLY A 378 -0.12 -1.83 -12.16
N ARG A 379 -0.63 -3.05 -11.92
CA ARG A 379 -0.01 -4.04 -11.03
C ARG A 379 1.20 -4.73 -11.68
N ARG A 380 1.19 -5.02 -12.98
CA ARG A 380 2.37 -5.48 -13.75
C ARG A 380 3.50 -4.47 -13.67
N LYS A 381 3.22 -3.17 -13.88
CA LYS A 381 4.22 -2.09 -13.72
C LYS A 381 4.77 -1.97 -12.28
N ALA A 382 3.97 -2.30 -11.27
CA ALA A 382 4.41 -2.27 -9.87
C ALA A 382 5.27 -3.49 -9.47
N VAL A 383 5.08 -4.65 -10.11
CA VAL A 383 5.80 -5.90 -9.81
C VAL A 383 7.04 -6.10 -10.71
N PHE A 384 6.94 -5.80 -12.00
CA PHE A 384 7.99 -6.03 -13.01
C PHE A 384 8.68 -4.74 -13.49
N GLY A 385 8.25 -3.57 -13.02
CA GLY A 385 8.79 -2.28 -13.47
C GLY A 385 8.31 -1.84 -14.87
N GLN A 386 8.86 -0.74 -15.38
CA GLN A 386 8.45 -0.17 -16.68
C GLN A 386 9.12 -0.84 -17.90
N GLY A 387 10.14 -1.70 -17.71
CA GLY A 387 10.93 -2.30 -18.79
C GLY A 387 10.24 -3.44 -19.54
N ASP A 388 9.66 -4.40 -18.80
CA ASP A 388 9.27 -5.70 -19.36
C ASP A 388 7.87 -5.74 -20.02
N THR A 389 7.23 -4.57 -20.21
CA THR A 389 5.91 -4.50 -20.86
C THR A 389 5.96 -4.57 -22.40
N ARG A 390 7.13 -4.79 -23.01
CA ARG A 390 7.25 -5.23 -24.41
C ARG A 390 7.44 -6.74 -24.46
N ALA A 391 6.54 -7.42 -25.18
CA ALA A 391 6.51 -8.87 -25.29
C ALA A 391 7.78 -9.45 -25.95
N SER A 392 8.76 -9.85 -25.15
CA SER A 392 9.86 -10.76 -25.52
C SER A 392 10.49 -11.37 -24.26
N ASN A 393 10.98 -12.61 -24.36
CA ASN A 393 11.96 -13.24 -23.46
C ASN A 393 11.52 -13.71 -22.05
N MET A 394 10.62 -14.70 -22.00
CA MET A 394 10.81 -15.82 -21.07
C MET A 394 10.84 -17.15 -21.84
N SER A 395 11.97 -17.42 -22.50
CA SER A 395 12.39 -18.79 -22.76
C SER A 395 12.79 -19.43 -21.43
N ILE A 396 11.87 -20.20 -20.83
CA ILE A 396 12.16 -20.96 -19.62
C ILE A 396 13.27 -21.96 -19.95
N SER A 397 14.45 -21.73 -19.38
CA SER A 397 15.55 -22.70 -19.42
C SER A 397 15.17 -23.89 -18.56
N VAL A 398 14.57 -24.91 -19.20
CA VAL A 398 14.37 -26.21 -18.57
C VAL A 398 15.75 -26.85 -18.42
N ARG A 399 16.32 -26.74 -17.22
CA ARG A 399 17.38 -27.65 -16.78
C ARG A 399 16.79 -29.05 -16.69
N SER A 400 16.93 -29.82 -17.77
CA SER A 400 16.74 -31.26 -17.70
C SER A 400 17.90 -31.88 -16.92
N SER A 401 17.59 -32.59 -15.85
CA SER A 401 18.53 -33.47 -15.15
C SER A 401 17.88 -34.83 -15.01
N MET A 402 18.63 -35.90 -15.29
CA MET A 402 18.17 -37.30 -15.40
C MET A 402 17.33 -37.52 -16.67
N HIS A 403 17.63 -38.49 -17.55
CA HIS A 403 18.50 -39.67 -17.43
C HIS A 403 19.61 -39.73 -18.48
#